data_AF-A0A1D8G3I4-F1
#
_entry.id   AF-A0A1D8G3I4-F1
#
_cell.length_a   1.000
_cell.length_b   1.000
_cell.length_c   1.000
_cell.angle_alpha   90.00
_cell.angle_beta   90.00
_cell.angle_gamma   90.00
#
_symmetry.space_group_name_H-M   'P 1'
#
loop_
_entity.id
_entity.type
_entity.pdbx_description
1 polymer ?
#
loop_
_entity_poly.entity_id
_entity_poly.type
_entity_poly.pdbx_seq_one_letter_code
_entity_poly.pdbx_strand_id
1 'polypeptide(L)'
;MSQRSMRALRRECEARLADLPIPAPFAIPELVANMEAVRGRRIVLRELPERLARVDSACGLRLKAGDTSFVLYRRRPTTYQTQHVILHELCHEWFDHGTSLDAERLRRLLPMFDTSLISRMMQAGTTVQARAQYDTHDERMAELGASLIPRLARGVAGDDMVGRLADSLSRPVAHRRRDVFRRDERGAAPRGGGHRDDRDGLEDRDGREGRDGREDRGGHSD
;
A
#
# COMPACT_ATOMS: atom_id res chain seq x y z
N MET A 1 18.16 -6.01 -19.15
CA MET A 1 18.37 -4.91 -18.19
C MET A 1 19.62 -5.17 -17.36
N SER A 2 20.28 -4.13 -16.85
CA SER A 2 21.46 -4.28 -15.95
C SER A 2 21.03 -4.64 -14.51
N GLN A 3 21.90 -5.30 -13.73
CA GLN A 3 21.65 -5.58 -12.31
C GLN A 3 21.37 -4.31 -11.49
N ARG A 4 22.03 -3.19 -11.81
CA ARG A 4 21.75 -1.89 -11.16
C ARG A 4 20.31 -1.42 -11.44
N SER A 5 19.83 -1.59 -12.68
CA SER A 5 18.47 -1.26 -13.09
C SER A 5 17.42 -2.15 -12.41
N MET A 6 17.68 -3.46 -12.26
CA MET A 6 16.78 -4.34 -11.50
C MET A 6 16.72 -4.00 -10.00
N ARG A 7 17.85 -3.59 -9.40
CA ARG A 7 17.88 -3.10 -8.00
C ARG A 7 17.12 -1.78 -7.81
N ALA A 8 17.17 -0.89 -8.80
CA ALA A 8 16.41 0.36 -8.79
C ALA A 8 14.90 0.10 -8.91
N LEU A 9 14.48 -0.67 -9.93
CA LEU A 9 13.08 -1.10 -10.14
C LEU A 9 12.50 -1.75 -8.88
N ARG A 10 13.28 -2.62 -8.22
CA ARG A 10 12.84 -3.26 -6.98
C ARG A 10 12.61 -2.26 -5.85
N ARG A 11 13.53 -1.33 -5.62
CA ARG A 11 13.37 -0.30 -4.57
C ARG A 11 12.18 0.62 -4.84
N GLU A 12 11.93 0.96 -6.11
CA GLU A 12 10.75 1.73 -6.50
C GLU A 12 9.45 0.95 -6.24
N CYS A 13 9.40 -0.33 -6.62
CA CYS A 13 8.26 -1.21 -6.40
C CYS A 13 7.99 -1.41 -4.90
N GLU A 14 9.03 -1.68 -4.10
CA GLU A 14 8.93 -1.77 -2.63
C GLU A 14 8.45 -0.47 -2.00
N ALA A 15 8.91 0.70 -2.49
CA ALA A 15 8.45 2.00 -2.00
C ALA A 15 6.97 2.26 -2.34
N ARG A 16 6.51 2.00 -3.57
CA ARG A 16 5.09 2.17 -3.95
C ARG A 16 4.16 1.14 -3.27
N LEU A 17 4.69 0.02 -2.77
CA LEU A 17 3.96 -0.99 -2.00
C LEU A 17 3.93 -0.70 -0.49
N ALA A 18 4.72 0.26 0.02
CA ALA A 18 4.79 0.53 1.46
C ALA A 18 3.42 0.90 2.07
N ASP A 19 2.63 1.69 1.34
CA ASP A 19 1.29 2.12 1.75
C ASP A 19 0.18 1.15 1.33
N LEU A 20 0.50 0.03 0.65
CA LEU A 20 -0.52 -0.95 0.25
C LEU A 20 -1.02 -1.69 1.49
N PRO A 21 -2.33 -1.66 1.82
CA PRO A 21 -2.86 -2.24 3.05
C PRO A 21 -3.02 -3.77 2.93
N ILE A 22 -1.90 -4.48 2.90
CA ILE A 22 -1.82 -5.93 2.74
C ILE A 22 -2.43 -6.64 3.97
N PRO A 23 -3.44 -7.50 3.81
CA PRO A 23 -4.08 -8.19 4.93
C PRO A 23 -3.23 -9.33 5.49
N ALA A 24 -3.35 -9.56 6.80
CA ALA A 24 -2.87 -10.74 7.50
C ALA A 24 -4.06 -11.39 8.25
N PRO A 25 -4.43 -12.66 8.00
CA PRO A 25 -3.88 -13.55 6.97
C PRO A 25 -4.14 -13.03 5.55
N PHE A 26 -3.33 -13.49 4.59
CA PHE A 26 -3.40 -13.01 3.22
C PHE A 26 -4.52 -13.68 2.41
N ALA A 27 -5.46 -12.87 1.92
CA ALA A 27 -6.37 -13.26 0.85
C ALA A 27 -6.76 -12.03 0.00
N ILE A 28 -7.22 -12.30 -1.24
CA ILE A 28 -7.45 -11.27 -2.26
C ILE A 28 -8.70 -10.41 -1.98
N PRO A 29 -9.86 -10.96 -1.59
CA PRO A 29 -11.04 -10.14 -1.25
C PRO A 29 -10.76 -9.09 -0.16
N GLU A 30 -9.94 -9.44 0.83
CA GLU A 30 -9.54 -8.61 1.95
C GLU A 30 -8.55 -7.51 1.51
N LEU A 31 -7.59 -7.85 0.63
CA LEU A 31 -6.73 -6.85 0.00
C LEU A 31 -7.55 -5.85 -0.83
N VAL A 32 -8.56 -6.34 -1.56
CA VAL A 32 -9.48 -5.50 -2.33
C VAL A 32 -10.27 -4.58 -1.41
N ALA A 33 -10.93 -5.10 -0.37
CA ALA A 33 -11.70 -4.29 0.58
C ALA A 33 -10.84 -3.22 1.26
N ASN A 34 -9.59 -3.55 1.62
CA ASN A 34 -8.64 -2.59 2.17
C ASN A 34 -8.24 -1.52 1.13
N MET A 35 -8.01 -1.89 -0.13
CA MET A 35 -7.75 -0.93 -1.22
C MET A 35 -8.95 -0.03 -1.49
N GLU A 36 -10.19 -0.56 -1.47
CA GLU A 36 -11.43 0.22 -1.60
C GLU A 36 -11.53 1.27 -0.48
N ALA A 37 -11.31 0.86 0.77
CA ALA A 37 -11.37 1.73 1.95
C ALA A 37 -10.33 2.86 1.91
N VAL A 38 -9.08 2.58 1.51
CA VAL A 38 -8.02 3.60 1.43
C VAL A 38 -8.18 4.53 0.23
N ARG A 39 -8.77 4.08 -0.89
CA ARG A 39 -8.89 4.88 -2.12
C ARG A 39 -10.25 5.55 -2.32
N GLY A 40 -11.26 5.24 -1.51
CA GLY A 40 -12.63 5.73 -1.69
C GLY A 40 -13.23 5.33 -3.04
N ARG A 41 -12.77 4.20 -3.61
CA ARG A 41 -13.13 3.72 -4.95
C ARG A 41 -13.41 2.22 -4.88
N ARG A 42 -14.60 1.82 -5.29
CA ARG A 42 -15.02 0.43 -5.40
C ARG A 42 -14.19 -0.34 -6.43
N ILE A 43 -13.89 -1.60 -6.19
CA ILE A 43 -13.12 -2.48 -7.06
C ILE A 43 -13.94 -3.74 -7.38
N VAL A 44 -14.36 -3.87 -8.63
CA VAL A 44 -15.14 -5.01 -9.12
C VAL A 44 -14.21 -5.96 -9.89
N LEU A 45 -13.69 -6.97 -9.19
CA LEU A 45 -12.96 -8.08 -9.82
C LEU A 45 -13.89 -8.95 -10.68
N ARG A 46 -13.48 -9.28 -11.91
CA ARG A 46 -14.18 -10.24 -12.79
C ARG A 46 -13.21 -11.07 -13.64
N GLU A 47 -13.50 -12.36 -13.76
CA GLU A 47 -12.85 -13.23 -14.73
C GLU A 47 -13.27 -12.84 -16.15
N LEU A 48 -12.31 -12.72 -17.08
CA LEU A 48 -12.58 -12.55 -18.51
C LEU A 48 -13.02 -13.91 -19.12
N PRO A 49 -14.23 -14.00 -19.73
CA PRO A 49 -14.65 -15.16 -20.50
C PRO A 49 -13.59 -15.69 -21.48
N GLU A 50 -13.43 -17.01 -21.59
CA GLU A 50 -12.32 -17.64 -22.33
C GLU A 50 -12.22 -17.19 -23.81
N ARG A 51 -13.36 -16.92 -24.46
CA ARG A 51 -13.42 -16.37 -25.82
C ARG A 51 -12.69 -15.02 -26.00
N LEU A 52 -12.53 -14.27 -24.90
CA LEU A 52 -11.86 -12.96 -24.84
C LEU A 52 -10.40 -13.11 -24.38
N ALA A 53 -10.11 -14.16 -23.61
CA ALA A 53 -8.75 -14.53 -23.20
C ALA A 53 -7.84 -14.95 -24.37
N ARG A 54 -8.33 -14.92 -25.62
CA ARG A 54 -7.58 -15.17 -26.87
C ARG A 54 -7.21 -13.88 -27.62
N VAL A 55 -7.45 -12.71 -27.03
CA VAL A 55 -6.90 -11.44 -27.53
C VAL A 55 -5.46 -11.31 -27.02
N ASP A 56 -4.50 -11.71 -27.85
CA ASP A 56 -3.12 -11.95 -27.41
C ASP A 56 -2.33 -10.67 -27.15
N SER A 57 -2.27 -10.27 -25.87
CA SER A 57 -1.21 -9.44 -25.25
C SER A 57 -1.46 -9.21 -23.76
N ALA A 58 -2.72 -9.10 -23.35
CA ALA A 58 -3.07 -8.62 -22.01
C ALA A 58 -3.18 -9.73 -20.95
N CYS A 59 -2.70 -9.44 -19.73
CA CYS A 59 -2.99 -10.22 -18.52
C CYS A 59 -4.45 -10.07 -18.05
N GLY A 60 -5.04 -8.92 -18.33
CA GLY A 60 -6.37 -8.52 -17.91
C GLY A 60 -6.84 -7.27 -18.65
N LEU A 61 -7.66 -6.46 -18.01
CA LEU A 61 -8.08 -5.14 -18.50
C LEU A 61 -8.68 -4.36 -17.34
N ARG A 62 -8.36 -3.06 -17.25
CA ARG A 62 -8.94 -2.19 -16.23
C ARG A 62 -9.78 -1.08 -16.84
N LEU A 63 -10.97 -0.86 -16.27
CA LEU A 63 -11.91 0.20 -16.62
C LEU A 63 -12.22 1.06 -15.39
N LYS A 64 -12.30 2.38 -15.52
CA LYS A 64 -12.86 3.26 -14.48
C LYS A 64 -14.17 3.89 -14.96
N ALA A 65 -15.20 3.81 -14.12
CA ALA A 65 -16.49 4.47 -14.29
C ALA A 65 -16.98 4.94 -12.92
N GLY A 66 -17.21 6.24 -12.77
CA GLY A 66 -17.53 6.92 -11.51
C GLY A 66 -16.55 6.60 -10.38
N ASP A 67 -17.13 6.16 -9.27
CA ASP A 67 -16.48 5.69 -8.06
C ASP A 67 -16.00 4.23 -8.15
N THR A 68 -16.03 3.60 -9.33
CA THR A 68 -15.84 2.16 -9.50
C THR A 68 -14.76 1.83 -10.55
N SER A 69 -13.75 1.07 -10.14
CA SER A 69 -12.79 0.39 -11.01
C SER A 69 -13.25 -1.06 -11.27
N PHE A 70 -13.47 -1.42 -12.53
CA PHE A 70 -13.62 -2.82 -12.94
C PHE A 70 -12.24 -3.38 -13.27
N VAL A 71 -11.84 -4.43 -12.56
CA VAL A 71 -10.53 -5.08 -12.67
C VAL A 71 -10.75 -6.47 -13.25
N LEU A 72 -10.56 -6.59 -14.56
CA LEU A 72 -10.86 -7.80 -15.32
C LEU A 72 -9.58 -8.64 -15.46
N TYR A 73 -9.62 -9.93 -15.15
CA TYR A 73 -8.42 -10.78 -15.12
C TYR A 73 -8.58 -12.04 -16.00
N ARG A 74 -7.50 -12.46 -16.66
CA ARG A 74 -7.45 -13.75 -17.37
C ARG A 74 -7.17 -14.89 -16.39
N ARG A 75 -8.12 -15.82 -16.25
CA ARG A 75 -7.87 -17.08 -15.52
C ARG A 75 -6.73 -17.88 -16.16
N ARG A 76 -5.92 -18.51 -15.31
CA ARG A 76 -4.79 -19.36 -15.69
C ARG A 76 -5.04 -20.81 -15.23
N PRO A 77 -4.27 -21.80 -15.71
CA PRO A 77 -4.50 -23.22 -15.40
C PRO A 77 -4.44 -23.56 -13.89
N THR A 78 -3.68 -22.80 -13.10
CA THR A 78 -3.59 -22.99 -11.64
C THR A 78 -4.15 -21.79 -10.86
N THR A 79 -4.57 -22.06 -9.62
CA THR A 79 -4.99 -21.04 -8.65
C THR A 79 -3.88 -20.01 -8.42
N TYR A 80 -2.63 -20.45 -8.21
CA TYR A 80 -1.49 -19.56 -7.99
C TYR A 80 -1.27 -18.59 -9.16
N GLN A 81 -1.25 -19.09 -10.41
CA GLN A 81 -1.11 -18.24 -11.59
C GLN A 81 -2.29 -17.29 -11.78
N THR A 82 -3.52 -17.70 -11.40
CA THR A 82 -4.71 -16.83 -11.47
C THR A 82 -4.66 -15.74 -10.41
N GLN A 83 -4.27 -16.07 -9.18
CA GLN A 83 -4.03 -15.11 -8.10
C GLN A 83 -2.93 -14.11 -8.47
N HIS A 84 -1.84 -14.57 -9.08
CA HIS A 84 -0.75 -13.71 -9.54
C HIS A 84 -1.21 -12.73 -10.63
N VAL A 85 -2.00 -13.17 -11.62
CA VAL A 85 -2.62 -12.26 -12.60
C VAL A 85 -3.56 -11.24 -11.93
N ILE A 86 -4.38 -11.66 -10.96
CA ILE A 86 -5.22 -10.71 -10.21
C ILE A 86 -4.37 -9.67 -9.46
N LEU A 87 -3.27 -10.10 -8.83
CA LEU A 87 -2.36 -9.18 -8.12
C LEU A 87 -1.60 -8.25 -9.07
N HIS A 88 -1.29 -8.69 -10.29
CA HIS A 88 -0.70 -7.86 -11.35
C HIS A 88 -1.67 -6.73 -11.75
N GLU A 89 -2.95 -7.05 -12.01
CA GLU A 89 -3.98 -6.04 -12.31
C GLU A 89 -4.29 -5.11 -11.12
N LEU A 90 -4.27 -5.62 -9.88
CA LEU A 90 -4.41 -4.81 -8.66
C LEU A 90 -3.20 -3.90 -8.41
N CYS A 91 -1.98 -4.34 -8.74
CA CYS A 91 -0.80 -3.47 -8.72
C CYS A 91 -0.97 -2.30 -9.69
N HIS A 92 -1.45 -2.53 -10.93
CA HIS A 92 -1.72 -1.43 -11.84
C HIS A 92 -2.81 -0.48 -11.31
N GLU A 93 -3.82 -0.96 -10.58
CA GLU A 93 -4.80 -0.07 -9.94
C GLU A 93 -4.20 0.74 -8.79
N TRP A 94 -3.37 0.11 -7.96
CA TRP A 94 -2.73 0.77 -6.82
C TRP A 94 -1.71 1.83 -7.25
N PHE A 95 -0.94 1.55 -8.29
CA PHE A 95 0.07 2.44 -8.86
C PHE A 95 -0.50 3.45 -9.89
N ASP A 96 -1.81 3.42 -10.15
CA ASP A 96 -2.55 4.08 -11.26
C ASP A 96 -1.86 4.01 -12.63
N HIS A 97 -1.30 2.84 -12.96
CA HIS A 97 -0.57 2.59 -14.19
C HIS A 97 -1.44 2.57 -15.46
N GLY A 98 -0.79 2.81 -16.60
CA GLY A 98 -1.34 2.64 -17.94
C GLY A 98 -2.02 3.88 -18.52
N THR A 99 -2.00 3.97 -19.85
CA THR A 99 -2.53 5.08 -20.65
C THR A 99 -4.03 4.95 -20.93
N SER A 100 -4.70 6.07 -21.22
CA SER A 100 -6.07 6.09 -21.75
C SER A 100 -6.14 5.47 -23.14
N LEU A 101 -7.00 4.46 -23.32
CA LEU A 101 -7.34 3.94 -24.64
C LEU A 101 -8.24 4.93 -25.42
N ASP A 102 -8.04 4.98 -26.73
CA ASP A 102 -8.88 5.75 -27.64
C ASP A 102 -10.31 5.17 -27.78
N ALA A 103 -11.22 5.98 -28.32
CA ALA A 103 -12.63 5.62 -28.45
C ALA A 103 -12.94 4.53 -29.50
N GLU A 104 -11.96 4.09 -30.28
CA GLU A 104 -12.10 2.99 -31.25
C GLU A 104 -11.66 1.66 -30.62
N ARG A 105 -10.52 1.65 -29.92
CA ARG A 105 -10.11 0.58 -29.01
C ARG A 105 -11.19 0.34 -27.97
N LEU A 106 -11.70 1.37 -27.30
CA LEU A 106 -12.81 1.20 -26.35
C LEU A 106 -14.05 0.58 -27.00
N ARG A 107 -14.42 0.98 -28.23
CA ARG A 107 -15.54 0.34 -28.96
C ARG A 107 -15.28 -1.12 -29.31
N ARG A 108 -14.03 -1.54 -29.56
CA ARG A 108 -13.67 -2.98 -29.66
C ARG A 108 -13.80 -3.73 -28.33
N LEU A 109 -13.61 -3.04 -27.20
CA LEU A 109 -13.81 -3.61 -25.87
C LEU A 109 -15.29 -3.73 -25.48
N LEU A 110 -16.18 -2.84 -25.95
CA LEU A 110 -17.59 -2.83 -25.53
C LEU A 110 -18.35 -4.16 -25.75
N PRO A 111 -18.25 -4.86 -26.91
CA PRO A 111 -18.84 -6.19 -27.10
C PRO A 111 -18.27 -7.30 -26.22
N MET A 112 -17.17 -7.04 -25.51
CA MET A 112 -16.52 -7.98 -24.60
C MET A 112 -17.10 -7.90 -23.17
N PHE A 113 -17.97 -6.93 -22.90
CA PHE A 113 -18.65 -6.75 -21.62
C PHE A 113 -20.09 -7.26 -21.69
N ASP A 114 -20.60 -7.80 -20.57
CA ASP A 114 -22.02 -8.15 -20.49
C ASP A 114 -22.89 -6.90 -20.38
N THR A 115 -24.18 -7.03 -20.73
CA THR A 115 -25.14 -5.94 -20.74
C THR A 115 -25.23 -5.21 -19.39
N SER A 116 -25.07 -5.90 -18.26
CA SER A 116 -25.11 -5.26 -16.93
C SER A 116 -23.87 -4.39 -16.66
N LEU A 117 -22.71 -4.75 -17.22
CA LEU A 117 -21.49 -3.97 -17.09
C LEU A 117 -21.53 -2.76 -18.03
N ILE A 118 -22.00 -2.93 -19.27
CA ILE A 118 -22.29 -1.83 -20.21
C ILE A 118 -23.32 -0.85 -19.61
N SER A 119 -24.45 -1.36 -19.08
CA SER A 119 -25.47 -0.51 -18.45
C SER A 119 -24.92 0.28 -17.28
N ARG A 120 -24.05 -0.30 -16.43
CA ARG A 120 -23.41 0.44 -15.33
C ARG A 120 -22.45 1.52 -15.83
N MET A 121 -21.65 1.23 -16.86
CA MET A 121 -20.77 2.24 -17.48
C MET A 121 -21.56 3.41 -18.07
N MET A 122 -22.73 3.16 -18.68
CA MET A 122 -23.59 4.20 -19.23
C MET A 122 -24.38 4.95 -18.15
N GLN A 123 -24.91 4.26 -17.14
CA GLN A 123 -25.66 4.86 -16.02
C GLN A 123 -24.79 5.79 -15.16
N ALA A 124 -23.51 5.49 -15.00
CA ALA A 124 -22.57 6.33 -14.26
C ALA A 124 -22.22 7.65 -14.97
N GLY A 125 -22.69 7.87 -16.21
CA GLY A 125 -22.44 9.10 -16.98
C GLY A 125 -20.97 9.46 -17.19
N THR A 126 -20.05 8.50 -16.99
CA THR A 126 -18.62 8.79 -16.83
C THR A 126 -17.82 8.60 -18.10
N THR A 127 -16.81 9.44 -18.28
CA THR A 127 -15.63 9.16 -19.11
C THR A 127 -15.01 7.80 -18.76
N VAL A 128 -15.26 6.80 -19.59
CA VAL A 128 -14.69 5.45 -19.41
C VAL A 128 -13.19 5.47 -19.66
N GLN A 129 -12.39 5.36 -18.61
CA GLN A 129 -10.95 5.14 -18.75
C GLN A 129 -10.67 3.64 -18.82
N ALA A 130 -10.46 3.12 -20.03
CA ALA A 130 -9.89 1.79 -20.23
C ALA A 130 -8.35 1.91 -20.38
N ARG A 131 -7.58 1.01 -19.77
CA ARG A 131 -6.10 1.05 -19.73
C ARG A 131 -5.47 -0.30 -20.06
N ALA A 132 -4.55 -0.35 -21.02
CA ALA A 132 -3.90 -1.58 -21.54
C ALA A 132 -2.66 -1.25 -22.42
N GLN A 133 -1.43 -1.32 -21.90
CA GLN A 133 -0.21 -0.86 -22.61
C GLN A 133 1.04 -1.70 -22.25
N TYR A 134 1.06 -2.95 -22.71
CA TYR A 134 1.77 -4.09 -22.13
C TYR A 134 3.25 -4.36 -22.55
N ASP A 135 4.13 -3.34 -22.61
CA ASP A 135 5.61 -3.55 -22.59
C ASP A 135 6.37 -2.31 -22.05
N THR A 136 6.06 -1.92 -20.82
CA THR A 136 6.49 -0.63 -20.24
C THR A 136 7.17 -0.80 -18.88
N HIS A 137 7.60 0.32 -18.27
CA HIS A 137 8.06 0.33 -16.88
C HIS A 137 6.93 -0.10 -15.92
N ASP A 138 5.71 0.37 -16.17
CA ASP A 138 4.49 0.03 -15.43
C ASP A 138 4.26 -1.48 -15.33
N GLU A 139 4.48 -2.21 -16.43
CA GLU A 139 4.40 -3.68 -16.49
C GLU A 139 5.42 -4.34 -15.56
N ARG A 140 6.68 -3.89 -15.63
CA ARG A 140 7.79 -4.45 -14.85
C ARG A 140 7.61 -4.16 -13.36
N MET A 141 7.01 -3.02 -13.04
CA MET A 141 6.60 -2.65 -11.68
C MET A 141 5.41 -3.48 -11.19
N ALA A 142 4.39 -3.72 -12.01
CA ALA A 142 3.21 -4.51 -11.65
C ALA A 142 3.53 -6.01 -11.48
N GLU A 143 4.31 -6.57 -12.39
CA GLU A 143 4.79 -7.95 -12.37
C GLU A 143 5.69 -8.24 -11.16
N LEU A 144 6.59 -7.30 -10.84
CA LEU A 144 7.40 -7.37 -9.63
C LEU A 144 6.54 -7.20 -8.37
N GLY A 145 5.53 -6.33 -8.41
CA GLY A 145 4.62 -6.11 -7.28
C GLY A 145 3.77 -7.33 -6.96
N ALA A 146 3.17 -7.97 -7.97
CA ALA A 146 2.45 -9.23 -7.85
C ALA A 146 3.34 -10.35 -7.28
N SER A 147 4.62 -10.33 -7.64
CA SER A 147 5.64 -11.24 -7.11
C SER A 147 6.10 -10.92 -5.68
N LEU A 148 5.89 -9.70 -5.18
CA LEU A 148 6.29 -9.24 -3.84
C LEU A 148 5.17 -9.31 -2.81
N ILE A 149 3.93 -8.95 -3.15
CA ILE A 149 2.79 -8.88 -2.20
C ILE A 149 2.62 -10.17 -1.37
N PRO A 150 2.63 -11.39 -1.95
CA PRO A 150 2.51 -12.62 -1.15
C PRO A 150 3.73 -12.90 -0.24
N ARG A 151 4.87 -12.24 -0.46
CA ARG A 151 6.05 -12.32 0.41
C ARG A 151 5.93 -11.35 1.58
N LEU A 152 5.53 -10.11 1.30
CA LEU A 152 5.27 -9.06 2.30
C LEU A 152 4.20 -9.53 3.29
N ALA A 153 3.09 -10.10 2.81
CA ALA A 153 2.02 -10.60 3.67
C ALA A 153 2.46 -11.72 4.63
N ARG A 154 3.46 -12.54 4.25
CA ARG A 154 4.09 -13.52 5.14
C ARG A 154 5.05 -12.90 6.15
N GLY A 155 5.62 -11.73 5.84
CA GLY A 155 6.37 -10.91 6.79
C GLY A 155 5.46 -10.34 7.88
N VAL A 156 4.37 -9.67 7.48
CA VAL A 156 3.38 -9.10 8.42
C VAL A 156 2.84 -10.14 9.40
N ALA A 157 2.44 -11.32 8.90
CA ALA A 157 1.97 -12.42 9.74
C ALA A 157 3.06 -13.02 10.66
N GLY A 158 4.35 -12.80 10.35
CA GLY A 158 5.48 -13.16 11.20
C GLY A 158 5.73 -12.12 12.30
N ASP A 159 5.73 -10.84 11.95
CA ASP A 159 5.90 -9.73 12.90
C ASP A 159 4.76 -9.68 13.93
N ASP A 160 3.53 -10.03 13.56
CA ASP A 160 2.41 -10.22 14.50
C ASP A 160 2.73 -11.28 15.59
N MET A 161 3.40 -12.37 15.21
CA MET A 161 3.73 -13.46 16.14
C MET A 161 4.97 -13.13 16.98
N VAL A 162 5.99 -12.53 16.38
CA VAL A 162 7.21 -12.10 17.07
C VAL A 162 6.92 -10.93 18.02
N GLY A 163 6.10 -9.96 17.60
CA GLY A 163 5.66 -8.83 18.41
C GLY A 163 4.84 -9.25 19.63
N ARG A 164 3.92 -10.23 19.47
CA ARG A 164 3.20 -10.84 20.60
C ARG A 164 4.14 -11.56 21.57
N LEU A 165 5.17 -12.25 21.06
CA LEU A 165 6.17 -12.89 21.92
C LEU A 165 7.00 -11.85 22.68
N ALA A 166 7.40 -10.76 22.01
CA ALA A 166 8.13 -9.66 22.61
C ALA A 166 7.32 -8.94 23.71
N ASP A 167 6.04 -8.59 23.46
CA ASP A 167 5.19 -7.99 24.49
C ASP A 167 4.93 -8.95 25.67
N SER A 168 4.76 -10.24 25.40
CA SER A 168 4.60 -11.27 26.44
C SER A 168 5.86 -11.44 27.30
N LEU A 169 7.05 -11.23 26.75
CA LEU A 169 8.32 -11.29 27.48
C LEU A 169 8.69 -9.95 28.14
N SER A 170 8.12 -8.84 27.67
CA SER A 170 8.37 -7.48 28.18
C SER A 170 7.57 -7.15 29.44
N ARG A 171 6.60 -8.00 29.83
CA ARG A 171 5.79 -7.86 31.05
C ARG A 171 6.46 -8.58 32.23
N PRO A 172 6.97 -7.88 33.26
CA PRO A 172 7.56 -8.52 34.42
C PRO A 172 6.49 -9.34 35.18
N VAL A 173 6.70 -10.65 35.31
CA VAL A 173 5.86 -11.50 36.17
C VAL A 173 6.17 -11.14 37.62
N ALA A 174 5.37 -10.23 38.18
CA ALA A 174 5.55 -9.72 39.53
C ALA A 174 5.32 -10.83 40.57
N HIS A 175 6.41 -11.50 40.99
CA HIS A 175 6.39 -12.46 42.08
C HIS A 175 5.91 -11.76 43.37
N ARG A 176 4.65 -11.99 43.74
CA ARG A 176 4.04 -11.47 44.97
C ARG A 176 4.65 -12.15 46.20
N ARG A 177 5.79 -11.65 46.69
CA ARG A 177 6.32 -12.06 48.00
C ARG A 177 5.30 -11.70 49.07
N ARG A 178 4.80 -12.72 49.77
CA ARG A 178 4.09 -12.56 51.04
C ARG A 178 5.14 -12.40 52.13
N ASP A 179 5.50 -11.16 52.45
CA ASP A 179 6.25 -10.89 53.67
C ASP A 179 5.30 -11.03 54.87
N VAL A 180 5.75 -11.77 55.88
CA VAL A 180 4.95 -12.19 57.03
C VAL A 180 5.59 -11.62 58.29
N PHE A 181 4.86 -10.74 58.99
CA PHE A 181 5.14 -10.19 60.32
C PHE A 181 6.44 -9.39 60.51
N ARG A 182 6.29 -8.07 60.65
CA ARG A 182 6.65 -7.37 61.91
C ARG A 182 5.98 -5.99 62.05
N ARG A 183 5.14 -5.87 63.08
CA ARG A 183 4.95 -4.67 63.92
C ARG A 183 5.47 -5.06 65.32
N ASP A 184 5.74 -4.17 66.25
CA ASP A 184 5.45 -2.73 66.33
C ASP A 184 6.69 -1.97 66.86
N GLU A 185 6.61 -0.63 66.95
CA GLU A 185 7.25 0.25 67.96
C GLU A 185 7.34 1.71 67.45
N ARG A 186 7.44 2.69 68.37
CA ARG A 186 7.11 4.11 68.14
C ARG A 186 8.34 5.00 68.28
N GLY A 187 8.46 6.09 67.51
CA GLY A 187 9.58 7.03 67.67
C GLY A 187 9.44 8.36 66.91
N ALA A 188 9.61 9.47 67.64
CA ALA A 188 9.46 10.87 67.26
C ALA A 188 10.31 11.40 66.07
N ALA A 189 9.88 12.54 65.50
CA ALA A 189 10.73 13.47 64.74
C ALA A 189 11.38 14.52 65.68
N PRO A 190 12.43 15.28 65.25
CA PRO A 190 12.15 16.66 64.83
C PRO A 190 13.10 17.33 63.78
N ARG A 191 12.48 18.21 62.97
CA ARG A 191 12.92 19.52 62.39
C ARG A 191 14.42 19.89 62.15
N GLY A 192 14.69 20.33 60.90
CA GLY A 192 15.59 21.45 60.51
C GLY A 192 17.05 21.10 60.15
N GLY A 193 17.77 21.80 59.26
CA GLY A 193 17.38 22.84 58.27
C GLY A 193 18.53 23.80 57.88
N GLY A 194 18.58 24.31 56.63
CA GLY A 194 19.40 25.50 56.24
C GLY A 194 20.29 25.40 54.98
N HIS A 195 20.61 26.57 54.41
CA HIS A 195 21.46 26.86 53.21
C HIS A 195 20.92 26.36 51.84
N ARG A 196 20.90 27.10 50.72
CA ARG A 196 21.79 28.15 50.10
C ARG A 196 23.10 27.60 49.53
N ASP A 197 23.58 27.96 48.35
CA ASP A 197 23.00 28.61 47.13
C ASP A 197 23.56 27.78 45.91
N ASP A 198 23.79 28.16 44.65
CA ASP A 198 23.74 29.41 43.87
C ASP A 198 23.73 29.08 42.34
N ARG A 199 23.16 29.97 41.52
CA ARG A 199 23.45 30.26 40.09
C ARG A 199 23.30 29.24 38.93
N ASP A 200 23.29 29.88 37.75
CA ASP A 200 23.43 29.46 36.34
C ASP A 200 22.48 28.38 35.76
N GLY A 201 21.86 28.53 34.59
CA GLY A 201 21.76 29.69 33.69
C GLY A 201 22.31 29.47 32.29
N LEU A 202 21.46 29.00 31.36
CA LEU A 202 21.38 29.53 29.99
C LEU A 202 20.05 29.14 29.34
N GLU A 203 19.51 30.02 28.51
CA GLU A 203 18.47 29.68 27.53
C GLU A 203 19.15 29.22 26.23
N ASP A 204 18.48 28.37 25.45
CA ASP A 204 18.41 28.64 24.01
C ASP A 204 17.13 28.02 23.41
N ARG A 205 16.66 28.58 22.29
CA ARG A 205 15.34 28.24 21.71
C ARG A 205 15.41 27.92 20.22
N ASP A 206 14.37 27.23 19.72
CA ASP A 206 14.11 27.06 18.29
C ASP A 206 14.11 28.41 17.53
N GLY A 207 14.81 28.43 16.39
CA GLY A 207 14.87 29.57 15.48
C GLY A 207 15.13 29.12 14.04
N ARG A 208 14.07 28.77 13.30
CA ARG A 208 14.15 28.38 11.88
C ARG A 208 14.04 29.59 10.93
N GLU A 209 14.36 29.28 9.67
CA GLU A 209 13.93 29.94 8.41
C GLU A 209 14.77 31.13 7.90
N GLY A 210 15.17 31.02 6.62
CA GLY A 210 15.67 32.15 5.85
C GLY A 210 16.52 31.79 4.62
N ARG A 211 15.89 31.86 3.44
CA ARG A 211 16.50 32.15 2.12
C ARG A 211 17.44 31.09 1.50
N ASP A 212 16.94 30.46 0.44
CA ASP A 212 17.48 30.59 -0.92
C ASP A 212 16.33 30.32 -1.91
N GLY A 213 16.35 30.74 -3.18
CA GLY A 213 17.41 31.42 -3.93
C GLY A 213 17.19 31.20 -5.42
N ARG A 214 16.07 31.66 -5.98
CA ARG A 214 15.73 31.46 -7.41
C ARG A 214 16.56 32.38 -8.31
N GLU A 215 17.48 31.80 -9.08
CA GLU A 215 17.92 32.37 -10.36
C GLU A 215 17.24 31.59 -11.50
N ASP A 216 16.54 32.32 -12.37
CA ASP A 216 15.94 31.79 -13.61
C ASP A 216 16.66 32.45 -14.80
N ARG A 217 17.04 31.67 -15.82
CA ARG A 217 17.92 32.12 -16.91
C ARG A 217 17.16 32.24 -18.22
N GLY A 218 16.83 33.47 -18.60
CA GLY A 218 16.28 33.80 -19.92
C GLY A 218 17.35 33.96 -21.01
N GLY A 219 16.91 33.86 -22.27
CA GLY A 219 17.75 34.00 -23.47
C GLY A 219 18.23 32.65 -24.03
N HIS A 220 18.30 32.43 -25.33
CA HIS A 220 18.05 33.32 -26.48
C HIS A 220 17.28 32.57 -27.59
N SER A 221 16.78 33.30 -28.59
CA SER A 221 16.23 32.72 -29.82
C SER A 221 16.54 33.62 -31.00
N ASP A 222 17.17 33.03 -32.01
CA ASP A 222 17.36 33.48 -33.40
C ASP A 222 17.44 32.19 -34.25
#